data_AF-A0A2S2NJU3-F1
#
_entry.id   AF-A0A2S2NJU3-F1
#
_cell.length_a   1.000
_cell.length_b   1.000
_cell.length_c   1.000
_cell.angle_alpha   90.00
_cell.angle_beta   90.00
_cell.angle_gamma   90.00
#
_symmetry.space_group_name_H-M   'P 1'
#
loop_
_entity.id
_entity.type
_entity.pdbx_description
1 polymer ?
#
loop_
_entity_poly.entity_id
_entity_poly.type
_entity_poly.pdbx_seq_one_letter_code
_entity_poly.pdbx_strand_id
1 'polypeptide(L)'
;MYSSFFIFRTRLYLGFIFSELICIASGMGAYPEITDPQSGSGPTKNFESLETEYFGKGEAYNFDCIESIDIMKVETISTVRGATRIWNMTVQYWIAEYVYRRIPIKKLRMLVAFGISAIWHGIYAGYYVSLCSVPFYLAVEDIYDRQYRNYADSAG
;
A
#
# COMPACT_ATOMS: atom_id res chain seq x y z
N MET A 1 12.36 24.01 7.12
CA MET A 1 11.64 23.11 6.20
C MET A 1 11.96 21.64 6.49
N TYR A 2 13.23 21.24 6.52
CA TYR A 2 13.63 19.85 6.82
C TYR A 2 13.17 19.34 8.19
N SER A 3 13.30 20.12 9.27
CA SER A 3 12.84 19.71 10.60
C SER A 3 11.32 19.50 10.66
N SER A 4 10.54 20.37 10.00
CA SER A 4 9.08 20.27 9.96
C SER A 4 8.61 19.01 9.21
N PHE A 5 9.26 18.68 8.09
CA PHE A 5 8.94 17.47 7.32
C PHE A 5 9.32 16.21 8.07
N PHE A 6 10.50 16.19 8.72
CA PHE A 6 10.92 15.08 9.55
C PHE A 6 9.93 14.83 10.70
N ILE A 7 9.56 15.87 11.45
CA ILE A 7 8.57 15.77 12.53
C ILE A 7 7.22 15.25 12.01
N PHE A 8 6.74 15.78 10.89
CA PHE A 8 5.50 15.32 10.26
C PHE A 8 5.57 13.82 9.91
N ARG A 9 6.66 13.39 9.27
CA ARG A 9 6.87 12.02 8.83
C ARG A 9 6.96 11.05 10.01
N THR A 10 7.77 11.37 11.03
CA THR A 10 7.88 10.55 12.25
C THR A 10 6.53 10.44 12.96
N ARG A 11 5.73 11.52 13.02
CA ARG A 11 4.37 11.45 13.60
C ARG A 11 3.46 10.48 12.87
N LEU A 12 3.54 10.42 11.53
CA LEU A 12 2.76 9.45 10.76
C LEU A 12 3.23 8.01 11.02
N TYR A 13 4.54 7.77 11.05
CA TYR A 13 5.09 6.44 11.36
C TYR A 13 4.65 5.94 12.73
N LEU A 14 4.74 6.78 13.75
CA LEU A 14 4.24 6.44 15.08
C LEU A 14 2.75 6.14 15.05
N GLY A 15 1.96 6.92 14.32
CA GLY A 15 0.53 6.67 14.15
C GLY A 15 0.22 5.30 13.57
N PHE A 16 0.91 4.91 12.48
CA PHE A 16 0.75 3.60 11.87
C PHE A 16 1.17 2.46 12.81
N ILE A 17 2.36 2.55 13.41
CA ILE A 17 2.87 1.53 14.35
C ILE A 17 1.92 1.35 15.53
N PHE A 18 1.45 2.45 16.15
CA PHE A 18 0.54 2.35 17.29
C PHE A 18 -0.79 1.70 16.89
N SER A 19 -1.32 2.03 15.71
CA SER A 19 -2.53 1.41 15.21
C SER A 19 -2.35 -0.10 15.01
N GLU A 20 -1.25 -0.52 14.40
CA GLU A 20 -0.91 -1.93 14.19
C GLU A 20 -0.75 -2.67 15.52
N LEU A 21 -0.02 -2.10 16.47
CA LEU A 21 0.16 -2.67 17.81
C LEU A 21 -1.17 -2.88 18.54
N ILE A 22 -2.09 -1.91 18.46
CA ILE A 22 -3.42 -2.03 19.07
C ILE A 22 -4.21 -3.15 18.40
N CYS A 23 -4.18 -3.23 17.07
CA CYS A 23 -4.84 -4.30 16.32
C CYS A 23 -4.28 -5.68 16.71
N ILE A 24 -2.96 -5.85 16.74
CA ILE A 24 -2.30 -7.10 17.16
C ILE A 24 -2.68 -7.45 18.60
N ALA A 25 -2.62 -6.49 19.52
CA ALA A 25 -2.96 -6.70 20.93
C ALA A 25 -4.43 -7.11 21.14
N SER A 26 -5.32 -6.65 20.28
CA SER A 26 -6.73 -7.06 20.26
C SER A 26 -6.99 -8.41 19.59
N GLY A 27 -5.96 -9.04 19.01
CA GLY A 27 -6.06 -10.29 18.26
C GLY A 27 -6.63 -10.12 16.85
N MET A 28 -6.77 -8.89 16.36
CA MET A 28 -7.24 -8.63 14.99
C MET A 28 -6.16 -8.97 13.97
N GLY A 29 -6.59 -9.57 12.85
CA GLY A 29 -5.71 -9.89 11.74
C GLY A 29 -4.80 -11.10 11.97
N ALA A 30 -5.03 -11.87 13.04
CA ALA A 30 -4.34 -13.14 13.27
C ALA A 30 -4.85 -14.19 12.27
N TYR A 31 -4.06 -14.46 11.22
CA TYR A 31 -4.35 -15.53 10.27
C TYR A 31 -3.25 -16.59 10.31
N PRO A 32 -3.57 -17.86 10.01
CA PRO A 32 -2.53 -18.89 9.86
C PRO A 32 -1.57 -18.52 8.74
N GLU A 33 -0.27 -18.72 8.96
CA GLU A 33 0.78 -18.36 7.99
C GLU A 33 0.58 -19.04 6.61
N ILE A 34 0.00 -20.24 6.58
CA ILE A 34 -0.32 -20.97 5.34
C ILE A 34 -1.26 -20.20 4.40
N THR A 35 -2.01 -19.24 4.93
CA THR A 35 -2.98 -18.46 4.17
C THR A 35 -2.38 -17.25 3.45
N ASP A 36 -1.11 -16.95 3.70
CA ASP A 36 -0.38 -15.81 3.12
C ASP A 36 -1.19 -14.51 3.19
N PRO A 37 -1.48 -14.02 4.43
CA PRO A 37 -2.28 -12.82 4.61
C PRO A 37 -1.58 -11.59 4.01
N GLN A 38 -2.33 -10.82 3.22
CA GLN A 38 -1.80 -9.62 2.56
C GLN A 38 -2.49 -8.37 3.11
N SER A 39 -1.75 -7.26 3.20
CA SER A 39 -2.22 -5.99 3.76
C SER A 39 -3.55 -5.54 3.13
N GLY A 40 -4.58 -5.40 3.96
CA GLY A 40 -5.95 -5.03 3.55
C GLY A 40 -6.78 -6.16 2.92
N SER A 41 -6.17 -7.19 2.33
CA SER A 41 -6.90 -8.29 1.66
C SER A 41 -7.20 -9.49 2.55
N GLY A 42 -6.54 -9.61 3.71
CA GLY A 42 -6.65 -10.80 4.56
C GLY A 42 -6.03 -12.05 3.90
N PRO A 43 -6.53 -13.26 4.21
CA PRO A 43 -6.10 -14.52 3.61
C PRO A 43 -6.19 -14.48 2.08
N THR A 44 -5.12 -14.86 1.39
CA THR A 44 -5.09 -14.87 -0.08
C THR A 44 -5.03 -16.29 -0.65
N LYS A 45 -4.54 -17.25 0.13
CA LYS A 45 -4.33 -18.64 -0.28
C LYS A 45 -4.93 -19.62 0.72
N ASN A 46 -5.14 -20.86 0.29
CA ASN A 46 -5.46 -22.00 1.17
C ASN A 46 -6.62 -21.76 2.13
N PHE A 47 -7.72 -21.18 1.63
CA PHE A 47 -8.91 -20.84 2.41
C PHE A 47 -9.54 -22.03 3.14
N GLU A 48 -9.35 -23.25 2.63
CA GLU A 48 -9.80 -24.50 3.27
C GLU A 48 -9.28 -24.65 4.70
N SER A 49 -8.07 -24.14 4.98
CA SER A 49 -7.50 -24.16 6.34
C SER A 49 -8.33 -23.37 7.36
N LEU A 50 -9.10 -22.36 6.91
CA LEU A 50 -9.97 -21.54 7.75
C LEU A 50 -11.28 -22.23 8.13
N GLU A 51 -11.66 -23.29 7.43
CA GLU A 51 -12.89 -24.06 7.72
C GLU A 51 -12.70 -25.05 8.88
N THR A 52 -11.45 -25.42 9.17
CA THR A 52 -11.11 -26.24 10.33
C THR A 52 -11.30 -25.44 11.62
N GLU A 53 -12.29 -25.84 12.43
CA GLU A 53 -12.71 -25.17 13.69
C GLU A 53 -11.60 -25.13 14.78
N TYR A 54 -10.50 -25.83 14.57
CA TYR A 54 -9.34 -25.87 15.45
C TYR A 54 -8.05 -25.76 14.64
N PHE A 55 -7.49 -24.55 14.56
CA PHE A 55 -6.07 -24.39 14.23
C PHE A 55 -5.25 -25.17 15.26
N GLY A 56 -4.37 -26.06 14.79
CA GLY A 56 -3.60 -26.93 15.67
C GLY A 56 -2.84 -26.12 16.72
N LYS A 57 -2.80 -26.61 17.96
CA LYS A 57 -1.94 -26.02 19.01
C LYS A 57 -0.50 -26.00 18.50
N GLY A 58 0.00 -24.83 18.12
CA GLY A 58 1.36 -24.63 17.60
C GLY A 58 1.44 -24.09 16.17
N GLU A 59 0.33 -23.78 15.51
CA GLU A 59 0.39 -23.09 14.22
C GLU A 59 0.87 -21.63 14.37
N ALA A 60 1.79 -21.24 13.50
CA ALA A 60 2.30 -19.88 13.44
C ALA A 60 1.24 -18.95 12.84
N TYR A 61 1.00 -17.84 13.54
CA TYR A 61 0.10 -16.78 13.07
C TYR A 61 0.91 -15.67 12.42
N ASN A 62 0.35 -15.13 11.35
CA ASN A 62 0.85 -13.99 10.62
C ASN A 62 -0.17 -12.83 10.71
N PHE A 63 0.33 -11.61 10.94
CA PHE A 63 -0.46 -10.37 11.12
C PHE A 63 -0.27 -9.37 9.96
N ASP A 64 0.38 -9.75 8.87
CA ASP A 64 0.73 -8.87 7.74
C ASP A 64 -0.52 -8.26 7.08
N CYS A 65 -1.70 -8.83 7.28
CA CYS A 65 -2.95 -8.26 6.77
C CYS A 65 -3.30 -6.88 7.37
N ILE A 66 -2.84 -6.58 8.59
CA ILE A 66 -3.05 -5.29 9.26
C ILE A 66 -1.84 -4.35 9.13
N GLU A 67 -0.71 -4.86 8.62
CA GLU A 67 0.45 -4.04 8.31
C GLU A 67 0.06 -2.94 7.32
N SER A 68 0.27 -1.70 7.72
CA SER A 68 -0.07 -0.51 6.95
C SER A 68 1.18 0.17 6.39
N ILE A 69 2.36 -0.02 7.00
CA ILE A 69 3.61 0.55 6.48
C ILE A 69 4.86 -0.25 6.86
N ASP A 70 5.72 -0.50 5.86
CA ASP A 70 7.10 -0.96 6.08
C ASP A 70 8.05 0.23 6.01
N ILE A 71 8.49 0.72 7.18
CA ILE A 71 9.34 1.91 7.29
C ILE A 71 10.68 1.71 6.60
N MET A 72 11.30 0.53 6.75
CA MET A 72 12.63 0.28 6.20
C MET A 72 12.59 0.26 4.67
N LYS A 73 11.56 -0.36 4.09
CA LYS A 73 11.36 -0.33 2.63
C LYS A 73 11.01 1.07 2.15
N VAL A 74 10.18 1.82 2.88
CA VAL A 74 9.81 3.20 2.52
C VAL A 74 11.01 4.14 2.46
N GLU A 75 11.99 3.98 3.36
CA GLU A 75 13.19 4.83 3.36
C GLU A 75 14.23 4.43 2.31
N THR A 76 14.22 3.18 1.85
CA THR A 76 15.24 2.66 0.92
C THR A 76 14.80 2.64 -0.53
N ILE A 77 13.50 2.69 -0.80
CA ILE A 77 12.98 2.63 -2.16
C ILE A 77 13.26 3.92 -2.94
N SER A 78 13.72 3.77 -4.17
CA SER A 78 14.06 4.89 -5.06
C SER A 78 12.97 5.21 -6.08
N THR A 79 11.95 4.37 -6.20
CA THR A 79 10.88 4.51 -7.20
C THR A 79 9.61 5.10 -6.60
N VAL A 80 8.93 5.98 -7.35
CA VAL A 80 7.68 6.60 -6.89
C VAL A 80 6.57 5.55 -6.85
N ARG A 81 6.54 4.65 -7.83
CA ARG A 81 5.62 3.51 -7.85
C ARG A 81 5.82 2.59 -6.65
N GLY A 82 7.08 2.30 -6.34
CA GLY A 82 7.46 1.48 -5.20
C GLY A 82 6.98 2.11 -3.90
N ALA A 83 7.39 3.36 -3.64
CA ALA A 83 7.00 4.13 -2.45
C ALA A 83 5.48 4.19 -2.27
N THR A 84 4.73 4.41 -3.35
CA THR A 84 3.25 4.48 -3.30
C THR A 84 2.62 3.16 -2.86
N ARG A 85 3.21 2.01 -3.22
CA ARG A 85 2.64 0.69 -2.91
C ARG A 85 2.82 0.27 -1.46
N ILE A 86 3.94 0.65 -0.85
CA ILE A 86 4.31 0.28 0.52
C ILE A 86 3.88 1.33 1.56
N TRP A 87 3.44 2.51 1.08
CA TRP A 87 2.91 3.56 1.92
C TRP A 87 1.41 3.39 2.13
N ASN A 88 1.00 3.19 3.39
CA ASN A 88 -0.41 3.07 3.79
C ASN A 88 -1.14 1.97 3.00
N MET A 89 -0.59 0.77 3.07
CA MET A 89 -0.95 -0.39 2.24
C MET A 89 -2.42 -0.77 2.34
N THR A 90 -3.01 -0.70 3.53
CA THR A 90 -4.44 -0.99 3.77
C THR A 90 -5.35 0.00 3.04
N VAL A 91 -5.02 1.29 3.04
CA VAL A 91 -5.75 2.30 2.25
C VAL A 91 -5.50 2.14 0.76
N GLN A 92 -4.28 1.81 0.34
CA GLN A 92 -3.99 1.51 -1.07
C GLN A 92 -4.82 0.33 -1.57
N TYR A 93 -4.94 -0.73 -0.76
CA TYR A 93 -5.82 -1.86 -1.05
C TYR A 93 -7.28 -1.42 -1.20
N TRP A 94 -7.77 -0.60 -0.26
CA TRP A 94 -9.14 -0.08 -0.33
C TRP A 94 -9.39 0.73 -1.61
N ILE A 95 -8.49 1.64 -1.97
CA ILE A 95 -8.59 2.40 -3.24
C ILE A 95 -8.54 1.45 -4.44
N ALA A 96 -7.67 0.44 -4.42
CA ALA A 96 -7.52 -0.50 -5.52
C ALA A 96 -8.83 -1.30 -5.75
N GLU A 97 -9.43 -1.84 -4.69
CA GLU A 97 -10.60 -2.71 -4.76
C GLU A 97 -11.90 -1.93 -5.00
N TYR A 98 -12.11 -0.85 -4.26
CA TYR A 98 -13.38 -0.13 -4.27
C TYR A 98 -13.44 1.01 -5.28
N VAL A 99 -12.30 1.55 -5.71
CA VAL A 99 -12.27 2.66 -6.68
C VAL A 99 -11.68 2.19 -8.00
N TYR A 100 -10.41 1.82 -8.02
CA TYR A 100 -9.66 1.59 -9.25
C TYR A 100 -10.27 0.46 -10.10
N ARG A 101 -10.60 -0.69 -9.50
CA ARG A 101 -11.22 -1.83 -10.20
C ARG A 101 -12.64 -1.54 -10.70
N ARG A 102 -13.37 -0.64 -10.04
CA ARG A 102 -14.77 -0.30 -10.38
C ARG A 102 -14.90 0.65 -11.57
N ILE A 103 -13.85 1.41 -11.90
CA ILE A 103 -13.90 2.36 -13.02
C ILE A 103 -13.77 1.61 -14.38
N PRO A 104 -14.74 1.76 -15.31
CA PRO A 104 -14.71 1.03 -16.58
C PRO A 104 -13.63 1.56 -17.55
N ILE A 105 -13.33 2.86 -17.49
CA ILE A 105 -12.39 3.51 -18.41
C ILE A 105 -10.96 3.38 -17.88
N LYS A 106 -10.19 2.43 -18.44
CA LYS A 106 -8.81 2.10 -18.01
C LYS A 106 -7.87 3.32 -17.88
N LYS A 107 -7.93 4.25 -18.85
CA LYS A 107 -7.07 5.45 -18.90
C LYS A 107 -7.35 6.44 -17.75
N LEU A 108 -8.57 6.47 -17.21
CA LEU A 108 -8.96 7.39 -16.16
C LEU A 108 -8.82 6.80 -14.75
N ARG A 109 -8.65 5.47 -14.63
CA ARG A 109 -8.63 4.78 -13.32
C ARG A 109 -7.62 5.39 -12.36
N MET A 110 -6.41 5.66 -12.83
CA MET A 110 -5.34 6.21 -12.01
C MET A 110 -5.66 7.65 -11.57
N LEU A 111 -6.10 8.51 -12.51
CA LEU A 111 -6.49 9.89 -12.20
C LEU A 111 -7.66 9.93 -11.20
N VAL A 112 -8.67 9.08 -11.37
CA VAL A 112 -9.83 8.99 -10.47
C VAL A 112 -9.42 8.46 -9.09
N ALA A 113 -8.55 7.44 -9.03
CA ALA A 113 -8.06 6.90 -7.76
C ALA A 113 -7.30 7.96 -6.94
N PHE A 114 -6.37 8.68 -7.56
CA PHE A 114 -5.64 9.78 -6.89
C PHE A 114 -6.53 11.00 -6.61
N GLY A 115 -7.54 11.27 -7.44
CA GLY A 115 -8.54 12.30 -7.18
C GLY A 115 -9.42 11.99 -5.96
N ILE A 116 -9.90 10.74 -5.84
CA ILE A 116 -10.65 10.29 -4.66
C ILE A 116 -9.73 10.28 -3.43
N SER A 117 -8.47 9.90 -3.58
CA SER A 117 -7.48 10.03 -2.51
C SER A 117 -7.33 11.49 -2.06
N ALA A 118 -7.26 12.45 -2.98
CA ALA A 118 -7.19 13.88 -2.64
C ALA A 118 -8.43 14.35 -1.87
N ILE A 119 -9.63 13.97 -2.31
CA ILE A 119 -10.88 14.28 -1.63
C ILE A 119 -10.90 13.69 -0.22
N TRP A 120 -10.42 12.45 -0.05
CA TRP A 120 -10.34 11.78 1.26
C TRP A 120 -9.42 12.51 2.24
N HIS A 121 -8.33 13.12 1.76
CA HIS A 121 -7.44 13.94 2.60
C HIS A 121 -8.04 15.32 2.93
N GLY A 122 -8.95 15.84 2.10
CA GLY A 122 -9.75 17.02 2.40
C GLY A 122 -9.95 17.97 1.20
N ILE A 123 -10.42 19.19 1.50
CA ILE A 123 -10.77 20.19 0.48
C ILE A 123 -9.66 21.22 0.21
N TYR A 124 -8.53 21.15 0.93
CA TYR A 124 -7.43 22.08 0.76
C TYR A 124 -6.70 21.84 -0.56
N ALA A 125 -6.46 22.92 -1.32
CA ALA A 125 -5.84 22.86 -2.65
C ALA A 125 -4.50 22.12 -2.68
N GLY A 126 -3.72 22.20 -1.59
CA GLY A 126 -2.44 21.50 -1.47
C GLY A 126 -2.54 19.99 -1.71
N TYR A 127 -3.60 19.33 -1.23
CA TYR A 127 -3.80 17.89 -1.41
C TYR A 127 -4.03 17.50 -2.87
N TYR A 128 -4.80 18.31 -3.60
CA TYR A 128 -5.07 18.08 -5.02
C TYR A 128 -3.80 18.26 -5.84
N VAL A 129 -3.01 19.32 -5.58
CA VAL A 129 -1.74 19.53 -6.27
C VAL A 129 -0.77 18.38 -5.98
N SER A 130 -0.61 17.97 -4.73
CA SER A 130 0.34 16.91 -4.38
C SER A 130 -0.08 15.54 -4.92
N LEU A 131 -1.33 15.13 -4.69
CA LEU A 131 -1.78 13.76 -5.02
C LEU A 131 -2.11 13.58 -6.50
N CYS A 132 -2.72 14.58 -7.15
CA CYS A 132 -2.98 14.51 -8.58
C CYS A 132 -1.72 14.70 -9.42
N SER A 133 -0.59 15.14 -8.84
CA SER A 133 0.71 15.14 -9.53
C SER A 133 1.34 13.74 -9.64
N VAL A 134 1.02 12.81 -8.74
CA VAL A 134 1.59 11.45 -8.71
C VAL A 134 1.37 10.67 -10.02
N PRO A 135 0.18 10.65 -10.64
CA PRO A 135 -0.01 10.04 -11.96
C PRO A 135 0.97 10.51 -13.04
N PHE A 136 1.40 11.78 -12.99
CA PHE A 136 2.37 12.31 -13.96
C PHE A 136 3.77 11.77 -13.68
N TYR A 137 4.19 11.71 -12.42
CA TYR A 137 5.46 11.08 -12.04
C TYR A 137 5.49 9.60 -12.44
N LEU A 138 4.38 8.87 -12.23
CA LEU A 138 4.27 7.46 -12.63
C LEU A 138 4.34 7.27 -14.15
N ALA A 139 3.78 8.19 -14.94
CA ALA A 139 3.88 8.14 -16.39
C ALA A 139 5.31 8.35 -16.88
N VAL A 140 6.07 9.25 -16.23
CA VAL A 140 7.50 9.45 -16.53
C VAL A 140 8.30 8.20 -16.15
N GLU A 141 8.03 7.61 -14.98
CA GLU A 141 8.66 6.37 -14.53
C GLU A 141 8.39 5.21 -15.52
N ASP A 142 7.16 5.06 -16.01
CA ASP A 142 6.80 4.03 -17.00
C ASP A 142 7.56 4.18 -18.33
N ILE A 143 7.82 5.43 -18.78
CA ILE A 143 8.62 5.71 -19.97
C ILE A 143 10.08 5.31 -19.75
N TYR A 144 10.65 5.72 -18.61
CA TYR A 144 12.03 5.41 -18.26
C TYR A 144 12.25 3.90 -18.16
N ASP A 145 11.38 3.20 -17.45
CA ASP A 145 11.40 1.74 -17.30
C ASP A 145 11.33 1.02 -18.65
N ARG A 146 10.50 1.52 -19.57
CA ARG A 146 10.39 0.96 -20.92
C ARG A 146 11.68 1.15 -21.72
N GLN A 147 12.29 2.33 -21.64
CA GLN A 147 13.56 2.60 -22.32
C GLN A 147 14.71 1.76 -21.74
N TYR A 148 14.77 1.65 -20.41
CA TYR A 148 15.78 0.85 -19.73
C TYR A 148 15.69 -0.64 -20.13
N ARG A 149 14.48 -1.22 -20.14
CA ARG A 149 14.28 -2.59 -20.62
C ARG A 149 14.71 -2.78 -22.07
N ASN A 150 14.28 -1.89 -22.97
CA ASN A 150 14.68 -1.95 -24.38
C ASN A 150 16.20 -1.87 -24.56
N TYR A 151 16.88 -1.03 -23.78
CA TYR A 151 18.34 -0.92 -23.82
C TYR A 151 19.01 -2.21 -23.32
N ALA A 152 18.54 -2.79 -22.21
CA ALA A 152 19.06 -4.05 -21.69
C ALA A 152 18.90 -5.19 -22.70
N ASP A 153 17.73 -5.29 -23.34
CA ASP A 153 17.44 -6.31 -24.36
C ASP A 153 18.27 -6.11 -25.65
N SER A 154 18.70 -4.88 -25.94
CA SER A 154 19.55 -4.56 -27.10
C SER A 154 21.05 -4.77 -26.83
N ALA A 155 21.43 -4.94 -25.57
CA ALA A 155 22.82 -5.06 -25.11
C ALA A 155 23.22 -6.50 -24.75
N GLY A 156 22.26 -7.43 -24.74
CA GLY A 156 22.47 -8.89 -24.59
C GLY A 156 22.42 -9.60 -25.92
#